data_AF-A0A946B787-F1
#
_entry.id   AF-A0A946B787-F1
#
_cell.length_a   1.000
_cell.length_b   1.000
_cell.length_c   1.000
_cell.angle_alpha   90.00
_cell.angle_beta   90.00
_cell.angle_gamma   90.00
#
_symmetry.space_group_name_H-M   'P 1'
#
loop_
_entity.id
_entity.type
_entity.pdbx_description
1 polymer ?
#
loop_
_entity_poly.entity_id
_entity_poly.type
_entity_poly.pdbx_seq_one_letter_code
_entity_poly.pdbx_strand_id
1 'polypeptide(L)'
;MNAAKPSGKKGKVQSKPQVQGSSRRAALSVLDAVLGRQIPLDLAFERAVSQQKLSGPDRGFARAMAATVLRRLGQIDDAVDPFLRRPLPKRAITPRNILRLGAAQILFLETPAHAAVSETTDLASGKNKTYRGLTNAVLRRIAEAGPELLE
;
A
#
# COMPACT_ATOMS: atom_id res chain seq x y z
N MET A 1 21.26 60.61 -6.85
CA MET A 1 21.16 59.63 -7.95
C MET A 1 20.81 58.27 -7.35
N ASN A 2 19.54 57.89 -7.44
CA ASN A 2 19.02 56.59 -7.05
C ASN A 2 19.23 55.60 -8.20
N ALA A 3 19.75 54.41 -7.93
CA ALA A 3 19.55 53.26 -8.80
C ALA A 3 19.51 51.98 -7.94
N ALA A 4 18.29 51.48 -7.77
CA ALA A 4 17.94 50.27 -7.06
C ALA A 4 18.46 49.01 -7.79
N LYS A 5 18.93 48.02 -7.02
CA LYS A 5 19.11 46.64 -7.51
C LYS A 5 17.82 45.85 -7.23
N PRO A 6 17.26 45.11 -8.22
CA PRO A 6 16.02 44.39 -8.03
C PRO A 6 16.23 43.05 -7.33
N SER A 7 15.22 42.71 -6.54
CA SER A 7 15.00 41.44 -5.86
C SER A 7 14.91 40.24 -6.80
N GLY A 8 15.46 39.11 -6.37
CA GLY A 8 15.20 37.79 -6.96
C GLY A 8 15.08 36.72 -5.88
N LYS A 9 14.10 36.86 -4.96
CA LYS A 9 13.71 35.77 -4.06
C LYS A 9 13.11 34.65 -4.90
N LYS A 10 13.87 33.58 -5.14
CA LYS A 10 13.35 32.31 -5.67
C LYS A 10 12.38 31.72 -4.63
N GLY A 11 11.10 32.03 -4.78
CA GLY A 11 10.04 31.38 -4.03
C GLY A 11 10.05 29.89 -4.37
N LYS A 12 10.36 29.05 -3.37
CA LYS A 12 9.98 27.64 -3.41
C LYS A 12 8.46 27.60 -3.52
N VAL A 13 7.94 27.24 -4.68
CA VAL A 13 6.51 26.93 -4.84
C VAL A 13 6.29 25.62 -4.09
N GLN A 14 6.02 25.74 -2.79
CA GLN A 14 5.46 24.66 -2.00
C GLN A 14 4.00 24.51 -2.47
N SER A 15 3.80 23.66 -3.48
CA SER A 15 2.46 23.22 -3.85
C SER A 15 1.86 22.52 -2.64
N LYS A 16 0.86 23.15 -2.01
CA LYS A 16 0.03 22.56 -0.94
C LYS A 16 -0.44 21.16 -1.37
N PRO A 17 -0.48 20.16 -0.49
CA PRO A 17 -0.95 18.84 -0.86
C PRO A 17 -2.45 18.94 -1.18
N GLN A 18 -2.78 18.87 -2.47
CA GLN A 18 -4.13 18.48 -2.87
C GLN A 18 -4.41 17.13 -2.20
N VAL A 19 -5.65 16.86 -1.79
CA VAL A 19 -6.03 15.58 -1.17
C VAL A 19 -5.77 14.47 -2.19
N GLN A 20 -4.55 13.94 -2.17
CA GLN A 20 -4.03 13.00 -3.13
C GLN A 20 -4.58 11.64 -2.72
N GLY A 21 -5.29 10.99 -3.64
CA GLY A 21 -5.78 9.65 -3.39
C GLY A 21 -4.64 8.73 -3.00
N SER A 22 -4.92 7.77 -2.13
CA SER A 22 -3.89 6.82 -1.72
C SER A 22 -3.83 5.67 -2.74
N SER A 23 -2.69 5.56 -3.43
CA SER A 23 -2.38 4.42 -4.32
C SER A 23 -2.52 3.08 -3.60
N ARG A 24 -2.07 3.01 -2.33
CA ARG A 24 -2.22 1.84 -1.46
C ARG A 24 -3.67 1.55 -1.11
N ARG A 25 -4.49 2.56 -0.84
CA ARG A 25 -5.93 2.38 -0.59
C ARG A 25 -6.65 1.90 -1.85
N ALA A 26 -6.30 2.40 -3.03
CA ALA A 26 -6.84 1.87 -4.29
C ALA A 26 -6.45 0.40 -4.49
N ALA A 27 -5.18 0.05 -4.31
CA ALA A 27 -4.72 -1.34 -4.40
C ALA A 27 -5.45 -2.26 -3.41
N LEU A 28 -5.62 -1.84 -2.15
CA LEU A 28 -6.39 -2.60 -1.16
C LEU A 28 -7.85 -2.80 -1.60
N SER A 29 -8.51 -1.74 -2.09
CA SER A 29 -9.88 -1.83 -2.61
C SER A 29 -10.01 -2.83 -3.76
N VAL A 30 -9.00 -2.91 -4.63
CA VAL A 30 -8.93 -3.90 -5.72
C VAL A 30 -8.82 -5.31 -5.15
N LEU A 31 -7.88 -5.54 -4.22
CA LEU A 31 -7.69 -6.86 -3.62
C LEU A 31 -8.94 -7.34 -2.86
N ASP A 32 -9.60 -6.46 -2.12
CA ASP A 32 -10.85 -6.78 -1.44
C ASP A 32 -11.99 -7.11 -2.41
N ALA A 33 -12.02 -6.47 -3.58
CA ALA A 33 -13.01 -6.74 -4.61
C ALA A 33 -12.75 -8.06 -5.33
N VAL A 34 -11.50 -8.31 -5.73
CA VAL A 34 -11.11 -9.50 -6.49
C VAL A 34 -11.12 -10.73 -5.59
N LEU A 35 -10.39 -10.71 -4.46
CA LEU A 35 -10.22 -11.87 -3.60
C LEU A 35 -11.39 -12.07 -2.63
N GLY A 36 -12.08 -11.00 -2.24
CA GLY A 36 -13.18 -11.06 -1.29
C GLY A 36 -14.57 -11.13 -1.91
N ARG A 37 -14.75 -10.60 -3.13
CA ARG A 37 -16.06 -10.48 -3.79
C ARG A 37 -16.10 -11.03 -5.21
N GLN A 38 -15.00 -11.64 -5.68
CA GLN A 38 -14.89 -12.22 -7.03
C GLN A 38 -15.23 -11.24 -8.16
N ILE A 39 -14.94 -9.95 -7.96
CA ILE A 39 -15.10 -8.94 -9.00
C ILE A 39 -13.92 -9.03 -9.97
N PRO A 40 -14.14 -8.98 -11.31
CA PRO A 40 -13.05 -8.95 -12.28
C PRO A 40 -12.04 -7.82 -12.04
N LEU A 41 -10.76 -8.12 -12.21
CA LEU A 41 -9.65 -7.20 -11.89
C LEU A 41 -9.79 -5.84 -12.55
N ASP A 42 -10.07 -5.77 -13.85
CA ASP A 42 -10.12 -4.50 -14.57
C ASP A 42 -11.27 -3.61 -14.07
N LEU A 43 -12.45 -4.20 -13.83
CA LEU A 43 -13.58 -3.48 -13.25
C LEU A 43 -13.29 -3.00 -11.82
N ALA A 44 -12.66 -3.85 -11.00
CA ALA A 44 -12.26 -3.48 -9.65
C ALA A 44 -11.24 -2.33 -9.66
N PHE A 45 -10.28 -2.37 -10.59
CA PHE A 45 -9.23 -1.37 -10.74
C PHE A 45 -9.77 -0.01 -11.17
N GLU A 46 -10.60 0.04 -12.21
CA GLU A 46 -11.20 1.30 -12.69
C GLU A 46 -12.08 1.96 -11.63
N ARG A 47 -12.83 1.17 -10.85
CA ARG A 47 -13.62 1.67 -9.71
C ARG A 47 -12.72 2.25 -8.62
N ALA A 48 -11.66 1.54 -8.25
CA ALA A 48 -10.76 1.98 -7.17
C ALA A 48 -9.98 3.25 -7.54
N VAL A 49 -9.47 3.32 -8.78
CA VAL A 49 -8.79 4.50 -9.32
C VAL A 49 -9.72 5.70 -9.35
N SER A 50 -10.95 5.53 -9.84
CA SER A 50 -11.95 6.61 -9.88
C SER A 50 -12.32 7.10 -8.47
N GLN A 51 -12.55 6.18 -7.52
CA GLN A 51 -12.88 6.52 -6.13
C GLN A 51 -11.77 7.29 -5.42
N GLN A 52 -10.51 6.91 -5.68
CA GLN A 52 -9.35 7.59 -5.13
C GLN A 52 -8.90 8.79 -5.98
N LYS A 53 -9.51 9.05 -7.14
CA LYS A 53 -9.11 10.11 -8.08
C LYS A 53 -7.62 10.01 -8.49
N LEU A 54 -7.12 8.79 -8.68
CA LEU A 54 -5.71 8.57 -9.02
C LEU A 54 -5.43 8.87 -10.49
N SER A 55 -4.27 9.45 -10.75
CA SER A 55 -3.74 9.66 -12.10
C SER A 55 -2.22 9.44 -12.11
N GLY A 56 -1.65 9.33 -13.32
CA GLY A 56 -0.20 9.29 -13.50
C GLY A 56 0.51 8.21 -12.66
N PRO A 57 1.64 8.55 -12.01
CA PRO A 57 2.43 7.61 -11.22
C PRO A 57 1.65 6.89 -10.11
N ASP A 58 0.71 7.57 -9.43
CA ASP A 58 -0.06 6.95 -8.34
C ASP A 58 -0.99 5.85 -8.84
N ARG A 59 -1.61 6.05 -10.02
CA ARG A 59 -2.39 5.00 -10.70
C ARG A 59 -1.48 3.83 -11.11
N GLY A 60 -0.30 4.13 -11.64
CA GLY A 60 0.69 3.12 -12.01
C GLY A 60 1.11 2.27 -10.81
N PHE A 61 1.45 2.91 -9.69
CA PHE A 61 1.87 2.23 -8.47
C PHE A 61 0.75 1.40 -7.85
N ALA A 62 -0.49 1.90 -7.84
CA ALA A 62 -1.66 1.11 -7.43
C ALA A 62 -1.81 -0.18 -8.27
N ARG A 63 -1.61 -0.10 -9.59
CA ARG A 63 -1.66 -1.26 -10.49
C ARG A 63 -0.53 -2.24 -10.21
N ALA A 64 0.70 -1.73 -10.05
CA ALA A 64 1.87 -2.53 -9.75
C ALA A 64 1.69 -3.32 -8.45
N MET A 65 1.19 -2.67 -7.39
CA MET A 65 0.87 -3.33 -6.11
C MET A 65 -0.18 -4.42 -6.25
N ALA A 66 -1.36 -4.12 -6.81
CA ALA A 66 -2.43 -5.09 -6.95
C ALA A 66 -2.02 -6.29 -7.84
N ALA A 67 -1.38 -6.01 -8.98
CA ALA A 67 -0.92 -7.06 -9.90
C ALA A 67 0.17 -7.95 -9.29
N THR A 68 1.04 -7.39 -8.44
CA THR A 68 2.09 -8.16 -7.77
C THR A 68 1.49 -9.08 -6.72
N VAL A 69 0.58 -8.57 -5.87
CA VAL A 69 -0.12 -9.41 -4.89
C VAL A 69 -0.85 -10.57 -5.57
N LEU A 70 -1.58 -10.31 -6.66
CA LEU A 70 -2.34 -11.35 -7.34
C LEU A 70 -1.45 -12.39 -8.03
N ARG A 71 -0.33 -11.98 -8.65
CA ARG A 71 0.62 -12.89 -9.33
C ARG A 71 1.51 -13.70 -8.38
N ARG A 72 1.66 -13.25 -7.14
CA ARG A 72 2.54 -13.84 -6.12
C ARG A 72 1.77 -14.25 -4.86
N LEU A 73 0.47 -14.46 -4.98
CA LEU A 73 -0.42 -14.63 -3.82
C LEU A 73 0.04 -15.74 -2.88
N GLY A 74 0.40 -16.91 -3.42
CA GLY A 74 0.93 -18.03 -2.65
C GLY A 74 2.22 -17.67 -1.90
N GLN A 75 3.24 -17.21 -2.63
CA GLN A 75 4.53 -16.78 -2.03
C GLN A 75 4.35 -15.71 -0.95
N ILE A 76 3.45 -14.74 -1.17
CA ILE A 76 3.17 -13.69 -0.19
C ILE A 76 2.47 -14.27 1.04
N ASP A 77 1.52 -15.18 0.85
CA ASP A 77 0.84 -15.85 1.95
C ASP A 77 1.83 -16.72 2.76
N ASP A 78 2.71 -17.46 2.09
CA ASP A 78 3.77 -18.27 2.68
C ASP A 78 4.78 -17.41 3.46
N ALA A 79 5.09 -16.21 2.96
CA ALA A 79 5.96 -15.26 3.66
C ALA A 79 5.27 -14.59 4.86
N VAL A 80 3.93 -14.43 4.86
CA VAL A 80 3.18 -13.76 5.92
C VAL A 80 2.82 -14.71 7.06
N ASP A 81 2.39 -15.93 6.73
CA ASP A 81 1.78 -16.86 7.68
C ASP A 81 2.69 -17.28 8.85
N PRO A 82 4.01 -17.50 8.69
CA PRO A 82 4.91 -17.81 9.79
C PRO A 82 4.96 -16.74 10.89
N PHE A 83 4.63 -15.49 10.55
CA PHE A 83 4.64 -14.37 11.51
C PHE A 83 3.32 -14.19 12.24
N LEU A 84 2.28 -14.94 11.88
CA LEU A 84 0.99 -14.93 12.55
C LEU A 84 0.96 -15.98 13.66
N ARG A 85 0.88 -15.53 14.92
CA ARG A 85 0.75 -16.45 16.09
C ARG A 85 -0.49 -17.35 16.01
N ARG A 86 -1.55 -16.87 15.36
CA ARG A 86 -2.79 -17.60 15.11
C ARG A 86 -3.31 -17.18 13.73
N PRO A 87 -3.95 -18.09 12.98
CA PRO A 87 -4.59 -17.73 11.72
C PRO A 87 -5.60 -16.59 11.91
N LEU A 88 -5.68 -15.70 10.92
CA LEU A 88 -6.71 -14.66 10.92
C LEU A 88 -8.11 -15.31 10.79
N PRO A 89 -9.15 -14.74 11.43
CA PRO A 89 -10.52 -15.20 11.24
C PRO A 89 -10.90 -15.18 9.75
N LYS A 90 -11.70 -16.14 9.27
CA LYS A 90 -12.13 -16.19 7.86
C LYS A 90 -12.77 -14.89 7.36
N ARG A 91 -13.42 -14.12 8.25
CA ARG A 91 -14.05 -12.83 7.94
C ARG A 91 -13.05 -11.66 7.84
N ALA A 92 -11.79 -11.84 8.25
CA ALA A 92 -10.75 -10.82 8.24
C ALA A 92 -10.02 -10.73 6.88
N ILE A 93 -10.80 -10.67 5.79
CA ILE A 93 -10.28 -10.59 4.42
C ILE A 93 -9.47 -9.31 4.22
N THR A 94 -10.01 -8.15 4.61
CA THR A 94 -9.31 -6.86 4.47
C THR A 94 -8.00 -6.82 5.29
N PRO A 95 -7.95 -7.22 6.58
CA PRO A 95 -6.69 -7.35 7.31
C PRO A 95 -5.65 -8.26 6.63
N ARG A 96 -6.06 -9.42 6.10
CA ARG A 96 -5.17 -10.31 5.34
C ARG A 96 -4.64 -9.61 4.09
N ASN A 97 -5.48 -8.89 3.35
CA ASN A 97 -5.08 -8.15 2.16
C ASN A 97 -4.16 -6.96 2.49
N ILE A 98 -4.31 -6.32 3.65
CA ILE A 98 -3.37 -5.31 4.14
C ILE A 98 -1.98 -5.92 4.36
N LEU A 99 -1.89 -7.09 5.00
CA LEU A 99 -0.61 -7.80 5.19
C LEU A 99 0.01 -8.17 3.85
N ARG A 100 -0.78 -8.75 2.94
CA ARG A 100 -0.32 -9.11 1.58
C ARG A 100 0.22 -7.90 0.83
N LEU A 101 -0.48 -6.76 0.88
CA LEU A 101 -0.08 -5.52 0.23
C LEU A 101 1.24 -4.97 0.79
N GLY A 102 1.43 -5.05 2.11
CA GLY A 102 2.67 -4.61 2.76
C GLY A 102 3.84 -5.52 2.42
N ALA A 103 3.64 -6.84 2.50
CA ALA A 103 4.65 -7.83 2.10
C ALA A 103 5.04 -7.68 0.62
N ALA A 104 4.07 -7.44 -0.27
CA ALA A 104 4.36 -7.18 -1.68
C ALA A 104 5.25 -5.96 -1.90
N GLN A 105 5.00 -4.87 -1.17
CA GLN A 105 5.83 -3.66 -1.24
C GLN A 105 7.27 -3.91 -0.79
N ILE A 106 7.44 -4.68 0.29
CA ILE A 106 8.74 -4.98 0.90
C ILE A 106 9.55 -5.95 0.02
N LEU A 107 8.93 -7.08 -0.37
CA LEU A 107 9.64 -8.22 -0.94
C LEU A 107 9.78 -8.14 -2.47
N PHE A 108 8.91 -7.41 -3.16
CA PHE A 108 8.83 -7.47 -4.63
C PHE A 108 8.86 -6.10 -5.33
N LEU A 109 8.55 -5.01 -4.64
CA LEU A 109 8.45 -3.67 -5.23
C LEU A 109 9.51 -2.70 -4.73
N GLU A 110 10.50 -3.20 -4.00
CA GLU A 110 11.66 -2.43 -3.52
C GLU A 110 11.25 -1.14 -2.79
N THR A 111 10.06 -1.12 -2.19
CA THR A 111 9.56 0.05 -1.48
C THR A 111 10.34 0.17 -0.17
N PRO A 112 10.89 1.35 0.18
CA PRO A 112 11.62 1.52 1.43
C PRO A 112 10.83 0.99 2.62
N ALA A 113 11.44 0.11 3.41
CA ALA A 113 10.74 -0.64 4.45
C ALA A 113 9.95 0.26 5.41
N HIS A 114 10.52 1.39 5.84
CA HIS A 114 9.85 2.34 6.73
C HIS A 114 8.56 2.93 6.12
N ALA A 115 8.54 3.17 4.81
CA ALA A 115 7.36 3.68 4.10
C ALA A 115 6.33 2.57 3.86
N ALA A 116 6.78 1.38 3.44
CA ALA A 116 5.92 0.22 3.26
C ALA A 116 5.19 -0.15 4.57
N VAL A 117 5.91 -0.19 5.69
CA VAL A 117 5.36 -0.52 7.02
C VAL A 117 4.39 0.56 7.50
N SER A 118 4.81 1.83 7.53
CA SER A 118 4.01 2.90 8.13
C SER A 118 2.72 3.14 7.35
N GLU A 119 2.81 3.31 6.03
CA GLU A 119 1.64 3.63 5.21
C GLU A 119 0.67 2.46 5.07
N THR A 120 1.17 1.23 4.99
CA THR A 120 0.29 0.04 4.92
C THR A 120 -0.41 -0.20 6.25
N THR A 121 0.27 0.06 7.37
CA THR A 121 -0.32 -0.02 8.71
C THR A 121 -1.49 0.95 8.86
N ASP A 122 -1.41 2.15 8.27
CA ASP A 122 -2.48 3.15 8.31
C ASP A 122 -3.72 2.78 7.50
N LEU A 123 -3.65 1.75 6.64
CA LEU A 123 -4.83 1.17 6.01
C LEU A 123 -5.70 0.38 6.99
N ALA A 124 -5.14 -0.11 8.09
CA ALA A 124 -5.90 -0.75 9.17
C ALA A 124 -6.64 0.32 9.99
N SER A 125 -7.74 0.81 9.43
CA SER A 125 -8.58 1.86 10.00
C SER A 125 -10.05 1.43 10.08
N GLY A 126 -10.90 2.28 10.70
CA GLY A 126 -12.32 1.98 10.90
C GLY A 126 -12.54 0.64 11.61
N LYS A 127 -13.35 -0.24 11.01
CA LYS A 127 -13.63 -1.59 11.53
C LYS A 127 -12.39 -2.49 11.66
N ASN A 128 -11.30 -2.16 10.98
CA ASN A 128 -10.06 -2.93 11.00
C ASN A 128 -8.97 -2.33 11.92
N LYS A 129 -9.29 -1.26 12.67
CA LYS A 129 -8.31 -0.56 13.52
C LYS A 129 -7.59 -1.45 14.52
N THR A 130 -8.26 -2.48 15.02
CA THR A 130 -7.66 -3.47 15.95
C THR A 130 -6.47 -4.23 15.34
N TYR A 131 -6.41 -4.36 14.02
CA TYR A 131 -5.32 -5.04 13.32
C TYR A 131 -4.10 -4.16 13.08
N ARG A 132 -4.16 -2.85 13.37
CA ARG A 132 -3.04 -1.92 13.11
C ARG A 132 -1.74 -2.37 13.79
N GLY A 133 -1.81 -2.77 15.06
CA GLY A 133 -0.66 -3.26 15.81
C GLY A 133 -0.09 -4.56 15.24
N LEU A 134 -0.97 -5.50 14.86
CA LEU A 134 -0.58 -6.76 14.22
C LEU A 134 0.10 -6.50 12.87
N THR A 135 -0.51 -5.69 12.01
CA THR A 135 0.04 -5.32 10.71
C THR A 135 1.45 -4.75 10.85
N ASN A 136 1.63 -3.77 11.73
CA ASN A 136 2.95 -3.17 11.96
C ASN A 136 3.97 -4.20 12.43
N ALA A 137 3.61 -5.05 13.41
CA ALA A 137 4.51 -6.05 13.95
C ALA A 137 4.94 -7.09 12.90
N VAL A 138 4.00 -7.58 12.10
CA VAL A 138 4.26 -8.57 11.05
C VAL A 138 5.12 -7.97 9.94
N LEU A 139 4.75 -6.80 9.42
CA LEU A 139 5.49 -6.18 8.31
C LEU A 139 6.93 -5.79 8.70
N ARG A 140 7.18 -5.41 9.97
CA ARG A 140 8.53 -5.17 10.45
C ARG A 140 9.39 -6.44 10.42
N ARG A 141 8.84 -7.57 10.87
CA ARG A 141 9.55 -8.86 10.82
C ARG A 141 9.83 -9.33 9.40
N ILE A 142 8.88 -9.13 8.49
CA ILE A 142 9.09 -9.40 7.06
C ILE A 142 10.21 -8.51 6.50
N ALA A 143 10.23 -7.22 6.85
CA ALA A 143 11.29 -6.32 6.43
C ALA A 143 12.67 -6.67 7.01
N GLU A 144 12.71 -7.22 8.22
CA GLU A 144 13.94 -7.71 8.86
C GLU A 144 14.45 -9.01 8.21
N ALA A 145 13.56 -9.94 7.85
CA ALA A 145 13.94 -11.19 7.18
C ALA A 145 14.26 -10.99 5.69
N GLY A 146 13.58 -10.05 5.03
CA GLY A 146 13.88 -9.67 3.65
C GLY A 146 13.59 -10.79 2.62
N PRO A 147 14.30 -10.78 1.48
CA PRO A 147 14.03 -11.66 0.34
C PRO A 147 14.32 -13.14 0.61
N GLU A 148 15.05 -13.49 1.68
CA GLU A 148 15.30 -14.88 2.10
C GLU A 148 14.00 -15.66 2.38
N LEU A 149 12.89 -14.96 2.63
CA LEU A 149 11.56 -15.56 2.76
C LEU A 149 11.01 -16.16 1.45
N LEU A 150 11.66 -15.94 0.32
CA LEU A 150 11.24 -16.40 -1.00
C LEU A 150 12.01 -17.62 -1.51
N GLU A 151 12.98 -18.12 -0.72
CA GLU A 151 13.79 -19.31 -1.00
C GLU A 151 13.13 -20.59 -0.46
#